data_AF-A0A497AQB2-F1
#
_entry.id   AF-A0A497AQB2-F1
#
_cell.length_a   1.000
_cell.length_b   1.000
_cell.length_c   1.000
_cell.angle_alpha   90.00
_cell.angle_beta   90.00
_cell.angle_gamma   90.00
#
_symmetry.space_group_name_H-M   'P 1'
#
loop_
_entity.id
_entity.type
_entity.pdbx_description
1 polymer ?
#
loop_
_entity_poly.entity_id
_entity_poly.type
_entity_poly.pdbx_seq_one_letter_code
_entity_poly.pdbx_strand_id
1 'polypeptide(L)'
;MESPVREEFLPFCLPDIDRSEIDEVAQTLNSGWITTGPKTKLFEKLFQDYVGSRHAIAVNSCTAALHLALAAAGIGEGDEVITTPLTFCSTANVIIHQQATPILADVSEEDFNIDPLEIERKITPR
;
A
#
# COMPACT_ATOMS: atom_id res chain seq x y z
N MET A 1 -39.87 -6.22 -10.43
CA MET A 1 -38.67 -6.21 -9.57
C MET A 1 -38.89 -7.27 -8.54
N GLU A 2 -38.02 -8.27 -8.45
CA GLU A 2 -38.10 -9.28 -7.39
C GLU A 2 -37.88 -8.61 -6.03
N SER A 3 -38.58 -9.08 -5.00
CA SER A 3 -38.35 -8.64 -3.63
C SER A 3 -36.92 -9.05 -3.21
N PRO A 4 -36.17 -8.18 -2.51
CA PRO A 4 -34.81 -8.52 -2.09
C PRO A 4 -34.83 -9.73 -1.13
N VAL A 5 -33.82 -10.59 -1.25
CA VAL A 5 -33.65 -11.82 -0.42
C VAL A 5 -33.45 -11.50 1.07
N ARG A 6 -33.07 -10.26 1.41
CA ARG A 6 -32.78 -9.80 2.77
C ARG A 6 -33.36 -8.40 2.98
N GLU A 7 -33.88 -8.15 4.18
CA GLU A 7 -34.44 -6.85 4.57
C GLU A 7 -33.35 -5.81 4.80
N GLU A 8 -32.18 -6.24 5.30
CA GLU A 8 -31.03 -5.37 5.55
C GLU A 8 -29.97 -5.49 4.43
N PHE A 9 -29.34 -4.36 4.11
CA PHE A 9 -28.23 -4.30 3.16
C PHE A 9 -27.00 -4.99 3.75
N LEU A 10 -26.44 -5.97 3.03
CA LEU A 10 -25.16 -6.58 3.40
C LEU A 10 -24.02 -5.79 2.74
N PRO A 11 -23.24 -4.98 3.48
CA PRO A 11 -22.10 -4.27 2.92
C PRO A 11 -20.97 -5.23 2.53
N PHE A 12 -20.19 -4.85 1.52
CA PHE A 12 -19.04 -5.63 1.05
C PHE A 12 -17.89 -5.63 2.06
N CYS A 13 -17.62 -4.49 2.70
CA CYS A 13 -16.59 -4.34 3.72
C CYS A 13 -16.97 -3.21 4.68
N LEU A 14 -16.91 -3.48 5.98
CA LEU A 14 -16.98 -2.48 7.05
C LEU A 14 -15.70 -2.59 7.88
N PRO A 15 -15.19 -1.46 8.42
CA PRO A 15 -14.10 -1.52 9.38
C PRO A 15 -14.57 -2.21 10.66
N ASP A 16 -13.74 -3.11 11.19
CA ASP A 16 -13.93 -3.71 12.52
C ASP A 16 -13.24 -2.79 13.55
N ILE A 17 -14.03 -2.11 14.36
CA ILE A 17 -13.57 -1.11 15.34
C ILE A 17 -14.25 -1.42 16.66
N ASP A 18 -13.45 -1.61 17.70
CA ASP A 18 -13.94 -1.86 19.05
C ASP A 18 -13.58 -0.71 20.01
N ARG A 19 -13.77 -0.97 21.30
CA ARG A 19 -13.54 0.04 22.34
C ARG A 19 -12.06 0.42 22.48
N SER A 20 -11.16 -0.51 22.19
CA SER A 20 -9.72 -0.33 22.29
C SER A 20 -9.20 0.72 21.30
N GLU A 21 -9.65 0.72 20.04
CA GLU A 21 -9.29 1.77 19.09
C GLU A 21 -9.80 3.15 19.53
N ILE A 22 -11.05 3.20 20.01
CA ILE A 22 -11.68 4.45 20.47
C ILE A 22 -10.91 5.04 21.65
N ASP A 23 -10.58 4.21 22.64
CA ASP A 23 -9.87 4.66 23.84
C ASP A 23 -8.42 5.07 23.49
N GLU A 24 -7.74 4.37 22.58
CA GLU A 24 -6.39 4.72 22.12
C GLU A 24 -6.36 6.07 21.36
N VAL A 25 -7.36 6.32 20.51
CA VAL A 25 -7.54 7.63 19.86
C VAL A 25 -7.83 8.72 20.89
N ALA A 26 -8.74 8.47 21.84
CA ALA A 26 -9.07 9.43 22.89
C ALA A 26 -7.84 9.78 23.76
N GLN A 27 -7.01 8.80 24.10
CA GLN A 27 -5.74 9.05 24.80
C GLN A 27 -4.80 9.95 23.99
N THR A 28 -4.72 9.78 22.67
CA THR A 28 -3.93 10.65 21.79
C THR A 28 -4.44 12.09 21.85
N LEU A 29 -5.75 12.28 21.72
CA LEU A 29 -6.38 13.60 21.78
C LEU A 29 -6.13 14.29 23.13
N ASN A 30 -6.26 13.55 24.23
CA ASN A 30 -6.03 14.06 25.58
C ASN A 30 -4.56 14.37 25.88
N SER A 31 -3.61 13.78 25.14
CA SER A 31 -2.18 14.04 25.31
C SER A 31 -1.73 15.41 24.77
N GLY A 32 -2.54 16.05 23.92
CA GLY A 32 -2.17 17.27 23.19
C GLY A 32 -1.24 17.05 21.99
N TRP A 33 -0.74 15.83 21.77
CA TRP A 33 0.13 15.49 20.63
C TRP A 33 -0.63 14.71 19.56
N ILE A 34 -1.26 15.43 18.64
CA ILE A 34 -2.23 14.87 17.66
C ILE A 34 -1.66 14.60 16.26
N THR A 35 -0.38 14.88 16.04
CA THR A 35 0.32 14.60 14.77
C THR A 35 1.46 13.60 15.00
N THR A 36 2.35 13.40 14.02
CA THR A 36 3.50 12.50 14.11
C THR A 36 4.24 12.68 15.44
N GLY A 37 4.33 11.60 16.22
CA GLY A 37 4.73 11.67 17.61
C GLY A 37 5.08 10.33 18.24
N PRO A 38 5.06 10.25 19.58
CA PRO A 38 5.41 9.04 20.32
C PRO A 38 4.63 7.79 19.89
N LYS A 39 3.32 7.94 19.62
CA LYS A 39 2.47 6.82 19.17
C LYS A 39 2.83 6.33 17.76
N THR A 40 3.22 7.24 16.86
CA THR A 40 3.75 6.86 15.54
C THR A 40 5.05 6.07 15.68
N LYS A 41 5.97 6.49 16.58
CA LYS A 41 7.22 5.77 16.85
C LYS A 41 7.01 4.42 17.50
N LEU A 42 6.04 4.32 18.40
CA LEU A 42 5.61 3.05 18.97
C LEU A 42 5.07 2.12 17.87
N PHE A 43 4.18 2.61 17.01
CA PHE A 43 3.66 1.84 15.88
C PHE A 43 4.77 1.36 14.95
N GLU A 44 5.71 2.23 14.55
CA GLU A 44 6.87 1.84 13.73
C GLU A 44 7.68 0.72 14.40
N LYS A 45 7.95 0.82 15.70
CA LYS A 45 8.69 -0.20 16.44
C LYS A 45 7.94 -1.54 16.49
N LEU A 46 6.65 -1.52 16.83
CA LEU A 46 5.82 -2.72 16.87
C LEU A 46 5.69 -3.37 15.49
N PHE A 47 5.50 -2.56 14.46
CA PHE A 47 5.38 -3.05 13.08
C PHE A 47 6.69 -3.64 12.57
N GLN A 48 7.82 -2.98 12.84
CA GLN A 48 9.15 -3.51 12.54
C GLN A 48 9.34 -4.91 13.14
N ASP A 49 8.99 -5.08 14.42
CA ASP A 49 9.12 -6.36 15.11
C ASP A 49 8.14 -7.41 14.55
N TYR A 50 6.93 -6.99 14.16
CA TYR A 50 5.92 -7.86 13.56
C TYR A 50 6.33 -8.40 12.18
N VAL A 51 6.86 -7.55 11.29
CA VAL A 51 7.27 -7.97 9.93
C VAL A 51 8.70 -8.51 9.85
N GLY A 52 9.47 -8.39 10.93
CA GLY A 52 10.87 -8.83 10.97
C GLY A 52 11.84 -7.96 10.15
N SER A 53 11.50 -6.68 9.92
CA SER A 53 12.36 -5.76 9.17
C SER A 53 13.41 -5.10 10.08
N ARG A 54 14.46 -4.52 9.49
CA ARG A 54 15.43 -3.70 10.25
C ARG A 54 14.84 -2.35 10.67
N HIS A 55 13.96 -1.79 9.84
CA HIS A 55 13.34 -0.47 10.01
C HIS A 55 11.90 -0.50 9.50
N ALA A 56 11.04 0.33 10.08
CA ALA A 56 9.70 0.64 9.58
C ALA A 56 9.45 2.15 9.65
N ILE A 57 8.74 2.69 8.65
CA ILE A 57 8.41 4.11 8.56
C ILE A 57 6.90 4.23 8.34
N ALA A 58 6.22 4.92 9.24
CA ALA A 58 4.78 5.15 9.11
C ALA A 58 4.53 6.34 8.16
N VAL A 59 3.63 6.13 7.21
CA VAL A 59 3.16 7.15 6.27
C VAL A 59 1.64 7.14 6.19
N ASN A 60 1.05 8.15 5.55
CA ASN A 60 -0.41 8.33 5.53
C ASN A 60 -1.16 7.40 4.57
N SER A 61 -0.47 6.62 3.73
CA SER A 61 -1.07 5.68 2.77
C SER A 61 -0.02 4.76 2.15
N CYS A 62 -0.44 3.60 1.62
CA CYS A 62 0.44 2.74 0.82
C CYS A 62 0.94 3.43 -0.45
N THR A 63 0.14 4.31 -1.06
CA THR A 63 0.58 5.13 -2.21
C THR A 63 1.76 6.02 -1.85
N ALA A 64 1.71 6.70 -0.70
CA ALA A 64 2.84 7.51 -0.22
C ALA A 64 4.07 6.65 0.10
N ALA A 65 3.86 5.43 0.62
CA ALA A 65 4.95 4.49 0.87
C ALA A 65 5.65 4.07 -0.43
N LEU A 66 4.89 3.68 -1.46
CA LEU A 66 5.44 3.29 -2.75
C LEU A 66 6.14 4.46 -3.44
N HIS A 67 5.55 5.66 -3.40
CA HIS A 67 6.18 6.86 -3.96
C HIS A 67 7.51 7.18 -3.26
N LEU A 68 7.54 7.14 -1.92
CA LEU A 68 8.78 7.33 -1.15
C LEU A 68 9.81 6.24 -1.45
N ALA A 69 9.38 5.00 -1.64
CA ALA A 69 10.27 3.89 -1.96
C ALA A 69 10.95 4.09 -3.32
N LEU A 70 10.21 4.49 -4.36
CA LEU A 70 10.79 4.79 -5.68
C LEU A 70 11.77 5.98 -5.60
N ALA A 71 11.39 7.05 -4.92
CA ALA A 71 12.26 8.21 -4.72
C ALA A 71 13.55 7.84 -3.96
N ALA A 72 13.45 7.02 -2.91
CA ALA A 72 14.59 6.54 -2.13
C ALA A 72 15.50 5.58 -2.92
N ALA A 73 14.94 4.83 -3.87
CA ALA A 73 15.69 3.99 -4.81
C ALA A 73 16.37 4.79 -5.93
N GLY A 74 16.09 6.10 -6.06
CA GLY A 74 16.66 6.97 -7.07
C GLY A 74 16.02 6.82 -8.45
N ILE A 75 14.84 6.18 -8.54
CA ILE A 75 14.09 6.05 -9.79
C ILE A 75 13.64 7.44 -10.27
N GLY A 76 13.67 7.67 -11.58
CA GLY A 76 13.35 8.96 -12.19
C GLY A 76 13.08 8.90 -13.69
N GLU A 77 13.24 10.05 -14.34
CA GLU A 77 13.06 10.19 -15.79
C GLU A 77 14.01 9.27 -16.56
N GLY A 78 13.45 8.49 -17.49
CA GLY A 78 14.19 7.57 -18.35
C GLY A 78 14.29 6.14 -17.82
N ASP A 79 13.98 5.91 -16.55
CA ASP A 79 13.98 4.57 -15.94
C ASP A 79 12.70 3.79 -16.27
N GLU A 80 12.82 2.47 -16.29
CA GLU A 80 11.70 1.54 -16.46
C GLU A 80 11.37 0.82 -15.14
N VAL A 81 10.09 0.74 -14.79
CA VAL A 81 9.64 -0.02 -13.60
C VAL A 81 8.61 -1.05 -14.02
N ILE A 82 8.96 -2.33 -13.85
CA ILE A 82 8.07 -3.44 -14.18
C ILE A 82 6.99 -3.61 -13.10
N THR A 83 5.74 -3.71 -13.52
CA THR A 83 4.59 -4.04 -12.66
C THR A 83 3.55 -4.81 -13.48
N THR A 84 2.33 -5.02 -12.98
CA THR A 84 1.28 -5.79 -13.66
C THR A 84 0.00 -4.97 -13.86
N PRO A 85 -0.79 -5.19 -14.93
CA PRO A 85 -2.09 -4.54 -15.08
C PRO A 85 -3.12 -5.03 -14.05
N LEU A 86 -2.92 -6.21 -13.46
CA LEU A 86 -3.82 -6.78 -12.45
C LEU A 86 -3.38 -6.39 -11.03
N THR A 87 -3.46 -5.09 -10.72
CA THR A 87 -3.18 -4.52 -9.40
C THR A 87 -3.96 -3.24 -9.19
N PHE A 88 -3.87 -2.61 -8.00
CA PHE A 88 -4.48 -1.30 -7.79
C PHE A 88 -3.70 -0.20 -8.51
N CYS A 89 -4.40 0.78 -9.09
CA CYS A 89 -3.82 1.79 -9.97
C CYS A 89 -2.70 2.63 -9.34
N SER A 90 -2.66 2.72 -8.00
CA SER A 90 -1.60 3.43 -7.28
C SER A 90 -0.20 2.97 -7.68
N THR A 91 -0.01 1.67 -7.96
CA THR A 91 1.29 1.10 -8.32
C THR A 91 1.85 1.71 -9.61
N ALA A 92 1.03 1.82 -10.65
CA ALA A 92 1.45 2.47 -11.90
C ALA A 92 1.53 4.00 -11.76
N ASN A 93 0.61 4.60 -11.00
CA ASN A 93 0.55 6.06 -10.84
C ASN A 93 1.81 6.61 -10.17
N VAL A 94 2.36 5.94 -9.15
CA VAL A 94 3.56 6.43 -8.46
C VAL A 94 4.82 6.35 -9.34
N ILE A 95 4.88 5.38 -10.26
CA ILE A 95 5.95 5.29 -11.27
C ILE A 95 5.90 6.53 -12.17
N ILE A 96 4.70 6.87 -12.65
CA ILE A 96 4.47 8.05 -13.50
C ILE A 96 4.73 9.35 -12.73
N HIS A 97 4.35 9.44 -11.45
CA HIS A 97 4.64 10.61 -10.61
C HIS A 97 6.15 10.84 -10.44
N GLN A 98 6.92 9.76 -10.45
CA GLN A 98 8.38 9.79 -10.43
C GLN A 98 9.00 10.09 -11.82
N GLN A 99 8.17 10.27 -12.85
CA GLN A 99 8.56 10.47 -14.26
C GLN A 99 9.21 9.25 -14.92
N ALA A 100 9.13 8.08 -14.28
CA ALA A 100 9.56 6.81 -14.84
C ALA A 100 8.47 6.19 -15.74
N THR A 101 8.85 5.16 -16.51
CA THR A 101 7.93 4.46 -17.43
C THR A 101 7.45 3.13 -16.81
N PRO A 102 6.14 2.94 -16.58
CA PRO A 102 5.64 1.65 -16.13
C PRO A 102 5.64 0.64 -17.27
N ILE A 103 6.27 -0.51 -17.05
CA ILE A 103 6.30 -1.63 -17.99
C ILE A 103 5.39 -2.75 -17.45
N LEU A 104 4.31 -3.03 -18.17
CA LEU A 104 3.28 -3.97 -17.70
C LEU A 104 3.62 -5.40 -18.12
N ALA A 105 3.91 -6.27 -17.16
CA ALA A 105 4.06 -7.72 -17.30
C ALA A 105 2.75 -8.43 -16.91
N ASP A 106 2.40 -9.47 -17.67
CA ASP A 106 1.15 -10.20 -17.43
C ASP A 106 1.21 -11.06 -16.17
N VAL A 107 0.07 -11.60 -15.76
CA VAL A 107 -0.06 -12.49 -14.59
C VAL A 107 -0.14 -13.96 -14.97
N SER A 108 0.17 -14.82 -14.01
CA SER A 108 -0.16 -16.23 -14.06
C SER A 108 -1.68 -16.45 -13.93
N GLU A 109 -2.23 -17.37 -14.71
CA GLU A 109 -3.63 -17.78 -14.61
C GLU A 109 -3.94 -18.59 -13.33
N GLU A 110 -2.91 -19.17 -12.69
CA GLU A 110 -3.10 -20.07 -11.54
C GLU A 110 -3.38 -19.30 -10.25
N ASP A 111 -2.69 -18.19 -10.04
CA ASP A 111 -2.68 -17.47 -8.76
C ASP A 111 -2.82 -15.94 -8.91
N PHE A 112 -2.89 -15.44 -10.14
CA PHE A 112 -2.98 -14.01 -10.47
C PHE A 112 -1.79 -13.17 -10.00
N ASN A 113 -0.67 -13.80 -9.62
CA ASN A 113 0.58 -13.10 -9.39
C ASN A 113 1.24 -12.73 -10.72
N ILE A 114 2.05 -11.68 -10.71
CA ILE A 114 2.88 -11.29 -11.86
C ILE A 114 3.76 -12.47 -12.30
N ASP A 115 3.71 -12.85 -13.59
CA ASP A 115 4.46 -13.99 -14.10
C ASP A 115 5.97 -13.66 -14.15
N PRO A 116 6.83 -14.40 -13.42
CA PRO A 116 8.27 -14.19 -13.46
C PRO A 116 8.88 -14.26 -14.87
N LEU A 117 8.34 -15.08 -15.76
CA LEU A 117 8.83 -15.19 -17.15
C LEU A 117 8.47 -13.95 -17.96
N GLU A 118 7.30 -13.35 -17.72
CA GLU A 118 6.92 -12.08 -18.33
C GLU A 118 7.76 -10.92 -17.79
N ILE A 119 8.13 -10.96 -16.51
CA ILE A 119 9.12 -10.02 -15.95
C ILE A 119 10.45 -10.16 -16.70
N GLU A 120 11.01 -11.37 -16.79
CA GLU A 120 12.30 -11.62 -17.43
C GLU A 120 12.33 -11.11 -18.88
N ARG A 121 11.26 -11.34 -19.65
CA ARG A 121 11.12 -10.88 -21.04
C ARG A 121 11.11 -9.36 -21.19
N LYS A 122 10.76 -8.62 -20.14
CA LYS A 122 10.57 -7.17 -20.15
C LYS A 122 11.72 -6.40 -19.52
N ILE A 123 12.72 -7.08 -18.96
CA ILE A 123 13.93 -6.44 -18.44
C ILE A 123 14.72 -5.83 -19.61
N THR A 124 15.05 -4.56 -19.48
CA THR A 124 15.94 -3.83 -20.42
C THR A 124 17.14 -3.25 -19.64
N PRO A 125 18.10 -2.61 -20.31
CA PRO A 125 19.19 -1.90 -19.62
C PRO A 125 18.77 -0.62 -18.89
N ARG A 126 17.49 -0.21 -19.00
CA ARG A 126 16.90 0.97 -18.37
C ARG A 126 16.17 0.62 -17.08
#